data_AF-A0A7X7EUK2-F1
#
_entry.id   AF-A0A7X7EUK2-F1
#
_cell.length_a   1.000
_cell.length_b   1.000
_cell.length_c   1.000
_cell.angle_alpha   90.00
_cell.angle_beta   90.00
_cell.angle_gamma   90.00
#
_symmetry.space_group_name_H-M   'P 1'
#
loop_
_entity.id
_entity.type
_entity.pdbx_description
1 polymer ?
#
loop_
_entity_poly.entity_id
_entity_poly.type
_entity_poly.pdbx_seq_one_letter_code
_entity_poly.pdbx_strand_id
1 'polypeptide(L)'
;MRKELQILTDHGKQFITDLRNQPVSERFRGRPVISAGIRPEEIEAAAAMCPTAAIDSHSGSIDLGRCTFCNECALAVSEAYRFTNDYRIAATRREDLVIKPGQADSLRIDETAVRKEIRRLFRRSLKLRQVSAGGDNSCEMELGATGNVNFDMGRYGIEFVASPRHADGI
;
A
#
# COMPACT_ATOMS: atom_id res chain seq x y z
N MET A 1 30.59 23.91 19.01
CA MET A 1 30.73 22.48 18.68
C MET A 1 30.08 21.51 19.68
N ARG A 2 30.30 21.64 21.01
CA ARG A 2 29.65 20.75 22.01
C ARG A 2 28.12 20.91 22.09
N LYS A 3 27.59 22.13 21.91
CA LYS A 3 26.14 22.40 21.94
C LYS A 3 25.42 21.79 20.74
N GLU A 4 26.05 21.84 19.57
CA GLU A 4 25.53 21.31 18.31
C GLU A 4 25.54 19.77 18.32
N LEU A 5 26.58 19.16 18.89
CA LEU A 5 26.60 17.72 19.14
C LEU A 5 25.52 17.27 20.15
N GLN A 6 25.26 18.06 21.19
CA GLN A 6 24.17 17.81 22.12
C GLN A 6 22.82 17.86 21.40
N ILE A 7 22.56 18.90 20.60
CA ILE A 7 21.34 19.05 19.80
C ILE A 7 21.14 17.84 18.87
N LEU A 8 22.17 17.40 18.15
CA LEU A 8 22.07 16.22 17.28
C LEU A 8 21.79 14.94 18.07
N THR A 9 22.35 14.81 19.26
CA THR A 9 22.12 13.66 20.14
C THR A 9 20.68 13.66 20.67
N ASP A 10 20.18 14.83 21.07
CA ASP A 10 18.82 15.01 21.61
C ASP A 10 17.74 14.79 20.53
N HIS A 11 17.99 15.26 19.29
CA HIS A 11 17.10 14.96 18.17
C HIS A 11 17.17 13.50 17.73
N GLY A 12 18.30 12.82 17.89
CA GLY A 12 18.44 11.41 17.49
C GLY A 12 18.09 11.17 16.01
N LYS A 13 17.61 9.96 15.70
CA LYS A 13 17.18 9.59 14.34
C LYS A 13 15.69 9.90 14.18
N GLN A 14 15.38 10.89 13.34
CA GLN A 14 14.01 11.35 13.10
C GLN A 14 13.28 10.55 12.00
N PHE A 15 14.01 9.77 11.19
CA PHE A 15 13.45 8.93 10.13
C PHE A 15 13.17 7.50 10.60
N ILE A 16 12.26 6.83 9.90
CA ILE A 16 11.98 5.39 10.12
C ILE A 16 13.20 4.55 9.70
N THR A 17 13.81 3.87 10.67
CA THR A 17 15.08 3.15 10.44
C THR A 17 14.89 1.85 9.65
N ASP A 18 13.81 1.13 9.89
CA ASP A 18 13.44 -0.13 9.22
C ASP A 18 11.99 -0.10 8.72
N LEU A 19 11.82 0.34 7.46
CA LEU A 19 10.51 0.36 6.79
C LEU A 19 9.85 -1.02 6.61
N ARG A 20 10.59 -2.13 6.72
CA ARG A 20 10.05 -3.48 6.47
C ARG A 20 9.36 -4.07 7.69
N ASN A 21 9.76 -3.62 8.88
CA ASN A 21 9.24 -4.09 10.15
C ASN A 21 8.61 -2.97 10.98
N GLN A 22 8.45 -1.77 10.40
CA GLN A 22 7.83 -0.64 11.07
C GLN A 22 6.37 -0.99 11.41
N PRO A 23 5.97 -0.97 12.71
CA PRO A 23 4.60 -1.20 13.09
C PRO A 23 3.72 -0.06 12.56
N VAL A 24 2.58 -0.43 11.97
CA VAL A 24 1.49 0.50 11.63
C VAL A 24 0.43 0.47 12.73
N SER A 25 -0.40 1.51 12.77
CA SER A 25 -1.54 1.58 13.70
C SER A 25 -2.39 0.31 13.65
N GLU A 26 -2.90 -0.14 14.80
CA GLU A 26 -3.87 -1.26 14.89
C GLU A 26 -5.15 -1.02 14.08
N ARG A 27 -5.45 0.24 13.75
CA ARG A 27 -6.59 0.62 12.91
C ARG A 27 -6.28 0.63 11.42
N PHE A 28 -5.04 0.34 11.03
CA PHE A 28 -4.66 0.32 9.62
C PHE A 28 -5.37 -0.81 8.90
N ARG A 29 -5.90 -0.52 7.71
CA ARG A 29 -6.67 -1.46 6.90
C ARG A 29 -5.81 -1.89 5.72
N GLY A 30 -5.00 -2.91 5.94
CA GLY A 30 -4.14 -3.52 4.94
C GLY A 30 -4.81 -4.70 4.23
N ARG A 31 -4.04 -5.74 3.93
CA ARG A 31 -4.53 -6.94 3.27
C ARG A 31 -5.71 -7.57 4.04
N PRO A 32 -6.85 -7.86 3.38
CA PRO A 32 -7.94 -8.59 4.02
C PRO A 32 -7.63 -10.09 4.09
N VAL A 33 -8.21 -10.76 5.08
CA VAL A 33 -8.29 -12.22 5.19
C VAL A 33 -9.77 -12.59 5.20
N ILE A 34 -10.10 -13.65 4.48
CA ILE A 34 -11.47 -14.10 4.27
C ILE A 34 -11.57 -15.53 4.81
N SER A 35 -12.56 -15.80 5.66
CA SER A 35 -12.80 -17.15 6.20
C SER A 35 -13.00 -18.15 5.07
N ALA A 36 -12.35 -19.31 5.16
CA ALA A 36 -12.55 -20.40 4.20
C ALA A 36 -13.98 -20.96 4.24
N GLY A 37 -14.67 -20.81 5.37
CA GLY A 37 -16.04 -21.27 5.59
C GLY A 37 -17.11 -20.21 5.37
N ILE A 38 -16.79 -19.11 4.68
CA ILE A 38 -17.75 -18.04 4.39
C ILE A 38 -19.03 -18.62 3.73
N ARG A 39 -20.17 -18.22 4.28
CA ARG A 39 -21.49 -18.74 3.92
C ARG A 39 -22.10 -17.96 2.74
N PRO A 40 -22.97 -18.57 1.93
CA PRO A 40 -23.64 -17.86 0.83
C PRO A 40 -24.36 -16.58 1.25
N GLU A 41 -25.05 -16.59 2.39
CA GLU A 41 -25.74 -15.41 2.95
C GLU A 41 -24.78 -14.28 3.34
N GLU A 42 -23.57 -14.63 3.80
CA GLU A 42 -22.52 -13.66 4.14
C GLU A 42 -21.92 -13.02 2.88
N ILE A 43 -21.73 -13.82 1.83
CA ILE A 43 -21.27 -13.35 0.51
C ILE A 43 -22.29 -12.38 -0.07
N GLU A 44 -23.57 -12.74 -0.06
CA GLU A 44 -24.66 -11.90 -0.58
C GLU A 44 -24.73 -10.56 0.15
N ALA A 45 -24.73 -10.59 1.49
CA ALA A 45 -24.76 -9.38 2.31
C ALA A 45 -23.54 -8.48 2.03
N ALA A 46 -22.34 -9.03 2.01
CA ALA A 46 -21.11 -8.27 1.77
C ALA A 46 -21.03 -7.70 0.35
N ALA A 47 -21.45 -8.47 -0.66
CA ALA A 47 -21.49 -8.02 -2.04
C ALA A 47 -22.51 -6.89 -2.25
N ALA A 48 -23.70 -7.01 -1.65
CA ALA A 48 -24.76 -6.00 -1.77
C ALA A 48 -24.38 -4.64 -1.15
N MET A 49 -23.59 -4.62 -0.08
CA MET A 49 -23.16 -3.37 0.57
C MET A 49 -21.89 -2.75 -0.04
N CYS A 50 -21.13 -3.48 -0.86
CA CYS A 50 -19.84 -3.01 -1.35
C CYS A 50 -20.03 -1.86 -2.35
N PRO A 51 -19.63 -0.61 -2.02
CA PRO A 51 -19.92 0.55 -2.87
C PRO A 51 -19.18 0.53 -4.22
N THR A 52 -18.12 -0.27 -4.33
CA THR A 52 -17.28 -0.38 -5.54
C THR A 52 -17.40 -1.72 -6.25
N ALA A 53 -18.34 -2.59 -5.84
CA ALA A 53 -18.48 -3.94 -6.39
C ALA A 53 -17.14 -4.71 -6.42
N ALA A 54 -16.37 -4.58 -5.34
CA ALA A 54 -15.08 -5.25 -5.16
C ALA A 54 -15.24 -6.68 -4.61
N ILE A 55 -16.41 -7.03 -4.07
CA ILE A 55 -16.71 -8.37 -3.55
C ILE A 55 -17.45 -9.15 -4.61
N ASP A 56 -16.92 -10.31 -4.98
CA ASP A 56 -17.57 -11.22 -5.91
C ASP A 56 -18.76 -11.92 -5.23
N SER A 57 -19.94 -11.83 -5.83
CA SER A 57 -21.20 -12.33 -5.25
C SER A 57 -21.34 -13.85 -5.24
N HIS A 58 -20.38 -14.58 -5.81
CA HIS A 58 -20.41 -16.05 -5.86
C HIS A 58 -19.37 -16.67 -4.93
N SER A 59 -18.15 -16.14 -4.97
CA SER A 59 -17.01 -16.66 -4.20
C SER A 59 -16.73 -15.90 -2.91
N GLY A 60 -17.27 -14.70 -2.72
CA GLY A 60 -16.91 -13.84 -1.59
C GLY A 60 -15.52 -13.24 -1.67
N SER A 61 -14.79 -13.44 -2.78
CA SER A 61 -13.44 -12.90 -2.98
C SER A 61 -13.43 -11.37 -3.01
N ILE A 62 -12.39 -10.75 -2.46
CA ILE A 62 -12.19 -9.30 -2.52
C ILE A 62 -11.17 -8.96 -3.61
N ASP A 63 -11.56 -8.12 -4.55
CA ASP A 63 -10.70 -7.51 -5.54
C ASP A 63 -10.07 -6.22 -5.02
N LEU A 64 -8.80 -6.27 -4.62
CA LEU A 64 -8.06 -5.10 -4.11
C LEU A 64 -7.83 -4.02 -5.17
N GLY A 65 -7.95 -4.34 -6.46
CA GLY A 65 -7.92 -3.34 -7.53
C GLY A 65 -9.19 -2.47 -7.59
N ARG A 66 -10.25 -2.85 -6.88
CA ARG A 66 -11.52 -2.11 -6.77
C ARG A 66 -11.84 -1.66 -5.35
N CYS A 67 -11.30 -2.35 -4.35
CA CYS A 67 -11.58 -2.08 -2.94
C CYS A 67 -11.05 -0.69 -2.52
N THR A 68 -11.91 0.10 -1.86
CA THR A 68 -11.53 1.40 -1.29
C THR A 68 -11.20 1.33 0.20
N PHE A 69 -11.08 0.12 0.75
CA PHE A 69 -10.74 -0.13 2.16
C PHE A 69 -11.71 0.56 3.15
N CYS A 70 -12.99 0.70 2.79
CA CYS A 70 -14.00 1.34 3.63
C CYS A 70 -14.31 0.59 4.93
N ASN A 71 -14.02 -0.72 4.98
CA ASN A 71 -14.23 -1.64 6.12
C ASN A 71 -15.67 -2.08 6.39
N GLU A 72 -16.65 -1.62 5.61
CA GLU A 72 -18.07 -1.96 5.83
C GLU A 72 -18.33 -3.47 5.85
N CYS A 73 -17.73 -4.23 4.92
CA CYS A 73 -17.88 -5.69 4.87
C CYS A 73 -17.35 -6.40 6.13
N ALA A 74 -16.23 -5.93 6.69
CA ALA A 74 -15.65 -6.49 7.91
C ALA A 74 -16.41 -6.08 9.17
N LEU A 75 -17.14 -4.96 9.14
CA LEU A 75 -18.03 -4.57 10.24
C LEU A 75 -19.34 -5.36 10.21
N ALA A 76 -19.93 -5.53 9.03
CA ALA A 76 -21.21 -6.22 8.88
C ALA A 76 -21.09 -7.74 8.99
N VAL A 77 -19.97 -8.31 8.54
CA VAL A 77 -19.74 -9.76 8.48
C VAL A 77 -18.38 -10.08 9.12
N SER A 78 -18.26 -9.77 10.40
CA SER A 78 -16.99 -9.80 11.16
C SER A 78 -16.36 -11.19 11.29
N GLU A 79 -17.15 -12.25 11.20
CA GLU A 79 -16.66 -13.64 11.24
C GLU A 79 -16.00 -14.04 9.91
N ALA A 80 -16.42 -13.43 8.80
CA ALA A 80 -15.94 -13.78 7.46
C ALA A 80 -14.81 -12.87 6.98
N TYR A 81 -14.92 -11.55 7.19
CA TYR A 81 -13.97 -10.56 6.64
C TYR A 81 -13.21 -9.83 7.75
N ARG A 82 -11.88 -9.79 7.62
CA ARG A 82 -11.03 -8.99 8.52
C ARG A 82 -9.89 -8.33 7.75
N PHE A 83 -9.71 -7.03 7.94
CA PHE A 83 -8.53 -6.31 7.45
C PHE A 83 -7.38 -6.45 8.43
N THR A 84 -6.19 -6.77 7.92
CA THR A 84 -4.96 -6.91 8.73
C THR A 84 -4.10 -5.67 8.63
N ASN A 85 -3.04 -5.59 9.44
CA ASN A 85 -2.04 -4.53 9.36
C ASN A 85 -1.01 -4.73 8.22
N ASP A 86 -1.17 -5.73 7.35
CA ASP A 86 -0.23 -5.99 6.26
C ASP A 86 -0.42 -4.98 5.12
N TYR A 87 0.38 -3.91 5.12
CA TYR A 87 0.39 -2.88 4.07
C TYR A 87 1.06 -3.34 2.77
N ARG A 88 1.64 -4.53 2.73
CA ARG A 88 2.37 -5.06 1.56
C ARG A 88 1.41 -5.76 0.60
N ILE A 89 0.61 -4.96 -0.09
CA ILE A 89 -0.44 -5.42 -1.01
C ILE A 89 -0.11 -5.18 -2.49
N ALA A 90 1.14 -4.82 -2.79
CA ALA A 90 1.60 -4.72 -4.17
C ALA A 90 1.62 -6.10 -4.84
N ALA A 91 1.22 -6.14 -6.10
CA ALA A 91 1.08 -7.34 -6.91
C ALA A 91 1.73 -7.16 -8.28
N THR A 92 2.26 -8.24 -8.83
CA THR A 92 2.84 -8.26 -10.18
C THR A 92 1.75 -8.41 -11.25
N ARG A 93 0.73 -9.23 -10.98
CA ARG A 93 -0.38 -9.49 -11.90
C ARG A 93 -1.70 -9.02 -11.31
N ARG A 94 -2.68 -8.77 -12.18
CA ARG A 94 -3.98 -8.19 -11.79
C ARG A 94 -4.82 -9.15 -10.94
N GLU A 95 -4.72 -10.43 -11.26
CA GLU A 95 -5.36 -11.56 -10.60
C GLU A 95 -4.80 -11.81 -9.20
N ASP A 96 -3.55 -11.42 -8.94
CA ASP A 96 -2.93 -11.54 -7.61
C ASP A 96 -3.52 -10.50 -6.63
N LEU A 97 -4.23 -9.47 -7.13
CA LEU A 97 -5.00 -8.55 -6.31
C LEU A 97 -6.35 -9.13 -5.85
N VAL A 98 -6.73 -10.32 -6.30
CA VAL A 98 -7.98 -10.97 -5.90
C VAL A 98 -7.71 -11.90 -4.72
N ILE A 99 -8.20 -11.52 -3.54
CA ILE A 99 -8.08 -12.30 -2.31
C ILE A 99 -9.24 -13.28 -2.23
N LYS A 100 -8.94 -14.57 -2.14
CA LYS A 100 -9.92 -15.64 -2.07
C LYS A 100 -10.20 -16.08 -0.62
N PRO A 101 -11.37 -16.67 -0.33
CA PRO A 101 -11.63 -17.38 0.93
C PRO A 101 -10.51 -18.38 1.26
N GLY A 102 -10.06 -18.38 2.51
CA GLY A 102 -9.00 -19.26 2.99
C GLY A 102 -7.58 -18.88 2.56
N GLN A 103 -7.40 -17.86 1.71
CA GLN A 103 -6.07 -17.39 1.33
C GLN A 103 -5.46 -16.55 2.46
N ALA A 104 -4.59 -17.17 3.26
CA ALA A 104 -3.92 -16.52 4.39
C ALA A 104 -2.56 -15.91 4.04
N ASP A 105 -1.91 -16.35 2.95
CA ASP A 105 -0.55 -15.92 2.61
C ASP A 105 -0.48 -14.44 2.28
N SER A 106 0.60 -13.77 2.68
CA SER A 106 0.85 -12.38 2.28
C SER A 106 1.04 -12.27 0.78
N LEU A 107 0.59 -11.14 0.20
CA LEU A 107 0.96 -10.78 -1.16
C LEU A 107 2.46 -10.48 -1.22
N ARG A 108 3.13 -11.03 -2.23
CA ARG A 108 4.54 -10.81 -2.50
C ARG A 108 4.70 -10.55 -3.99
N ILE A 109 5.55 -9.57 -4.29
CA ILE A 109 5.94 -9.27 -5.65
C ILE A 109 6.80 -10.43 -6.15
N ASP A 110 6.46 -10.96 -7.32
CA ASP A 110 7.34 -11.86 -8.05
C ASP A 110 8.55 -11.06 -8.56
N GLU A 111 9.70 -11.21 -7.90
CA GLU A 111 10.92 -10.52 -8.28
C GLU A 111 11.43 -10.93 -9.67
N THR A 112 11.06 -12.11 -10.17
CA THR A 112 11.48 -12.60 -11.49
C THR A 112 10.78 -11.87 -12.63
N ALA A 113 9.61 -11.27 -12.36
CA ALA A 113 8.89 -10.45 -13.32
C ALA A 113 9.52 -9.05 -13.53
N VAL A 114 10.41 -8.63 -12.64
CA VAL A 114 11.11 -7.34 -12.77
C VAL A 114 12.19 -7.45 -13.83
N ARG A 115 12.03 -6.70 -14.94
CA ARG A 115 13.01 -6.65 -16.04
C ARG A 115 14.40 -6.24 -15.53
N LYS A 116 15.44 -6.94 -15.98
CA LYS A 116 16.83 -6.74 -15.52
C LYS A 116 17.33 -5.31 -15.81
N GLU A 117 16.84 -4.71 -16.89
CA GLU A 117 17.15 -3.35 -17.33
C GLU A 117 16.71 -2.30 -16.31
N ILE A 118 15.55 -2.48 -15.67
CA ILE A 118 15.02 -1.57 -14.65
C ILE A 118 16.01 -1.48 -13.48
N ARG A 119 16.47 -2.64 -13.00
CA ARG A 119 17.47 -2.71 -11.91
C ARG A 119 18.82 -2.13 -12.35
N ARG A 120 19.22 -2.30 -13.61
CA ARG A 120 20.49 -1.79 -14.15
C ARG A 120 20.50 -0.27 -14.30
N LEU A 121 19.42 0.30 -14.84
CA LEU A 121 19.29 1.72 -15.18
C LEU A 121 19.01 2.57 -13.95
N PHE A 122 17.99 2.23 -13.17
CA PHE A 122 17.52 3.10 -12.08
C PHE A 122 18.23 2.84 -10.76
N ARG A 123 18.60 1.59 -10.45
CA ARG A 123 19.26 1.19 -9.19
C ARG A 123 18.64 1.85 -7.94
N ARG A 124 19.23 2.93 -7.44
CA ARG A 124 18.78 3.74 -6.29
C ARG A 124 18.58 5.21 -6.67
N SER A 125 18.09 5.44 -7.88
CA SER A 125 17.79 6.75 -8.45
C SER A 125 16.63 6.58 -9.43
N LEU A 126 15.43 6.41 -8.89
CA LEU A 126 14.17 6.37 -9.62
C LEU A 126 13.36 7.62 -9.27
N LYS A 127 13.19 8.51 -10.24
CA LYS A 127 12.43 9.76 -10.08
C LYS A 127 11.09 9.64 -10.79
N LEU A 128 10.00 9.78 -10.05
CA LEU A 128 8.65 9.64 -10.58
C LEU A 128 7.90 10.97 -10.52
N ARG A 129 6.94 11.17 -11.42
CA ARG A 129 5.98 12.29 -11.36
C ARG A 129 4.58 11.74 -11.51
N GLN A 130 3.85 11.58 -10.41
CA GLN A 130 2.43 11.29 -10.50
C GLN A 130 1.68 12.53 -11.02
N VAL A 131 0.72 12.34 -11.92
CA VAL A 131 -0.14 13.41 -12.46
C VAL A 131 -1.58 12.93 -12.41
N SER A 132 -2.46 13.63 -11.69
CA SER A 132 -3.90 13.34 -11.68
C SER A 132 -4.68 14.35 -12.53
N ALA A 133 -5.27 13.89 -13.64
CA ALA A 133 -6.20 14.69 -14.42
C ALA A 133 -7.55 14.79 -13.70
N GLY A 134 -7.76 15.88 -12.95
CA GLY A 134 -8.96 16.09 -12.14
C GLY A 134 -8.78 15.89 -10.63
N GLY A 135 -7.55 15.77 -10.15
CA GLY A 135 -7.24 15.81 -8.71
C GLY A 135 -7.22 17.22 -8.13
N ASP A 136 -7.23 17.30 -6.81
CA ASP A 136 -7.10 18.54 -6.02
C ASP A 136 -5.66 18.80 -5.54
N ASN A 137 -4.68 18.06 -6.09
CA ASN A 137 -3.27 18.09 -5.71
C ASN A 137 -2.95 17.55 -4.30
N SER A 138 -3.92 16.97 -3.58
CA SER A 138 -3.69 16.38 -2.25
C SER A 138 -2.76 15.16 -2.33
N CYS A 139 -3.00 14.24 -3.26
CA CYS A 139 -2.16 13.08 -3.50
C CYS A 139 -0.71 13.49 -3.83
N GLU A 140 -0.53 14.45 -4.74
CA GLU A 140 0.76 15.00 -5.12
C GLU A 140 1.49 15.61 -3.91
N MET A 141 0.78 16.30 -3.02
CA MET A 141 1.35 16.85 -1.78
C MET A 141 1.81 15.76 -0.82
N GLU A 142 1.01 14.71 -0.63
CA GLU A 142 1.38 13.55 0.20
C GLU A 142 2.59 12.81 -0.38
N LEU A 143 2.65 12.62 -1.70
CA LEU A 143 3.82 12.05 -2.39
C LEU A 143 5.07 12.95 -2.25
N GLY A 144 4.90 14.27 -2.23
CA GLY A 144 5.99 15.19 -1.88
C GLY A 144 6.45 15.04 -0.43
N ALA A 145 5.50 14.82 0.49
CA ALA A 145 5.79 14.63 1.91
C ALA A 145 6.59 13.35 2.19
N THR A 146 6.49 12.30 1.37
CA THR A 146 7.32 11.09 1.54
C THR A 146 8.82 11.34 1.40
N GLY A 147 9.22 12.46 0.77
CA GLY A 147 10.62 12.90 0.67
C GLY A 147 11.13 13.69 1.88
N ASN A 148 10.29 13.97 2.88
CA ASN A 148 10.71 14.74 4.07
C ASN A 148 11.64 13.93 4.98
N VAL A 149 12.18 14.59 6.01
CA VAL A 149 13.13 13.99 6.97
C VAL A 149 12.56 12.85 7.81
N ASN A 150 11.24 12.68 7.87
CA ASN A 150 10.58 11.64 8.66
C ASN A 150 10.44 10.34 7.87
N PHE A 151 10.07 10.44 6.58
CA PHE A 151 9.87 9.28 5.71
C PHE A 151 11.12 8.92 4.90
N ASP A 152 11.90 9.93 4.50
CA ASP A 152 13.20 9.83 3.83
C ASP A 152 13.22 8.79 2.70
N MET A 153 12.21 8.83 1.83
CA MET A 153 12.08 7.87 0.72
C MET A 153 13.29 7.95 -0.24
N GLY A 154 13.95 9.12 -0.30
CA GLY A 154 15.20 9.34 -1.03
C GLY A 154 16.35 8.43 -0.56
N ARG A 155 16.41 8.02 0.72
CA ARG A 155 17.37 7.01 1.21
C ARG A 155 17.26 5.68 0.47
N TYR A 156 16.08 5.34 -0.05
CA TYR A 156 15.86 4.13 -0.85
C TYR A 156 16.04 4.38 -2.35
N GLY A 157 16.30 5.62 -2.75
CA GLY A 157 16.57 5.99 -4.12
C GLY A 157 15.30 6.18 -4.94
N ILE A 158 14.19 6.55 -4.30
CA ILE A 158 12.93 6.85 -4.96
C ILE A 158 12.52 8.27 -4.57
N GLU A 159 12.21 9.10 -5.57
CA GLU A 159 11.84 10.50 -5.37
C GLU A 159 10.62 10.86 -6.23
N PHE A 160 9.71 11.67 -5.67
CA PHE A 160 8.67 12.34 -6.46
C PHE A 160 9.12 13.75 -6.82
N VAL A 161 9.24 14.05 -8.11
CA VAL A 161 9.72 15.34 -8.60
C VAL A 161 8.57 16.27 -9.00
N ALA A 162 8.78 17.58 -8.92
CA ALA A 162 7.74 18.55 -9.25
C ALA A 162 7.48 18.70 -10.77
N SER A 163 8.46 18.38 -11.62
CA SER A 163 8.39 18.58 -13.08
C SER A 163 8.65 17.28 -13.84
N PRO A 164 7.83 16.96 -14.85
CA PRO A 164 8.09 15.83 -15.76
C PRO A 164 9.46 15.87 -16.43
N ARG A 165 10.05 17.07 -16.59
CA ARG A 165 11.40 17.24 -17.16
C ARG A 165 12.52 16.59 -16.34
N HIS A 166 12.25 16.31 -15.07
CA HIS A 166 13.21 15.69 -14.14
C HIS A 166 12.80 14.26 -13.75
N ALA A 167 11.75 13.72 -14.36
CA ALA A 167 11.18 12.43 -14.02
C ALA A 167 11.70 11.35 -14.99
N ASP A 168 11.98 10.17 -14.43
CA ASP A 168 12.25 8.94 -15.16
C ASP A 168 10.94 8.24 -15.60
N GLY A 169 9.81 8.57 -14.96
CA GLY A 169 8.48 8.04 -15.28
C GLY A 169 7.35 8.91 -14.73
N ILE A 170 6.17 8.79 -15.34
CA ILE A 170 4.92 9.47 -14.96
C ILE A 170 3.92 8.44 -14.42
#